data_AF-A0A8H5GIG0-F1
#
_entry.id   AF-A0A8H5GIG0-F1
#
_cell.length_a   1.000
_cell.length_b   1.000
_cell.length_c   1.000
_cell.angle_alpha   90.00
_cell.angle_beta   90.00
_cell.angle_gamma   90.00
#
_symmetry.space_group_name_H-M   'P 1'
#
loop_
_entity.id
_entity.type
_entity.pdbx_description
1 polymer ?
#
loop_
_entity_poly.entity_id
_entity_poly.type
_entity_poly.pdbx_seq_one_letter_code
_entity_poly.pdbx_strand_id
1 'polypeptide(L)'
;MGAKRSSLEMDYYDVYNQSNVELVDVNSNSIVEITPNGIRTEDGREHELDLLVLATGFDSVTGGITNINIVGTDGISIKEKWKDGIHTYLGLGCAGFPNLFFVHGPQSPTAVCIGPTCSETEGDWIAECIRVMTTNNLARIEPTREAEIGWREEVMKEASTRLINTAKSWYRGANVPGNHLITLNLPSQN
;
A
#
# COMPACT_ATOMS: atom_id res chain seq x y z
N MET A 1 -18.23 -6.03 -6.38
CA MET A 1 -17.94 -4.65 -5.94
C MET A 1 -17.23 -4.68 -4.58
N GLY A 2 -16.42 -3.66 -4.23
CA GLY A 2 -15.76 -3.55 -2.92
C GLY A 2 -14.34 -4.14 -2.81
N ALA A 3 -13.77 -4.68 -3.90
CA ALA A 3 -12.39 -5.20 -3.92
C ALA A 3 -11.32 -4.12 -4.21
N LYS A 4 -11.75 -2.88 -4.47
CA LYS A 4 -10.97 -1.65 -4.56
C LYS A 4 -11.67 -0.60 -3.68
N ARG A 5 -10.92 0.38 -3.15
CA ARG A 5 -11.52 1.49 -2.40
C ARG A 5 -12.49 2.24 -3.30
N SER A 6 -13.74 2.37 -2.88
CA SER A 6 -14.69 3.21 -3.60
C SER A 6 -14.31 4.67 -3.44
N SER A 7 -14.23 5.40 -4.54
CA SER A 7 -14.21 6.86 -4.52
C SER A 7 -15.60 7.36 -4.12
N LEU A 8 -15.64 8.38 -3.25
CA LEU A 8 -16.84 9.15 -3.02
C LEU A 8 -16.85 10.29 -4.02
N GLU A 9 -17.98 10.51 -4.68
CA GLU A 9 -18.15 11.54 -5.70
C GLU A 9 -19.46 12.30 -5.45
N MET A 10 -19.61 13.45 -6.09
CA MET A 10 -20.78 14.31 -5.98
C MET A 10 -21.47 14.47 -7.33
N ASP A 11 -20.70 14.75 -8.37
CA ASP A 11 -21.15 15.04 -9.74
C ASP A 11 -20.24 14.41 -10.81
N TYR A 12 -19.43 13.40 -10.45
CA TYR A 12 -18.41 12.82 -11.35
C TYR A 12 -19.03 12.30 -12.66
N TYR A 13 -20.19 11.65 -12.54
CA TYR A 13 -20.90 11.13 -13.72
C TYR A 13 -21.55 12.24 -14.55
N ASP A 14 -22.06 13.30 -13.90
CA ASP A 14 -22.74 14.40 -14.58
C ASP A 14 -21.80 15.26 -15.42
N VAL A 15 -20.52 15.34 -15.02
CA VAL A 15 -19.47 16.04 -15.77
C VAL A 15 -19.35 15.52 -17.21
N TYR A 16 -19.59 14.22 -17.45
CA TYR A 16 -19.55 13.63 -18.79
C TYR A 16 -20.73 14.01 -19.69
N ASN A 17 -21.76 14.69 -19.18
CA ASN A 17 -22.85 15.24 -20.00
C ASN A 17 -22.51 16.59 -20.64
N GLN A 18 -21.40 17.22 -20.24
CA GLN A 18 -20.96 18.49 -20.79
C GLN A 18 -20.32 18.30 -22.17
N SER A 19 -20.55 19.24 -23.09
CA SER A 19 -20.06 19.13 -24.48
C SER A 19 -18.54 19.19 -24.64
N ASN A 20 -17.81 19.58 -23.59
CA ASN A 20 -16.37 19.78 -23.56
C ASN A 20 -15.62 18.70 -22.75
N VAL A 21 -16.28 17.58 -22.41
CA VAL A 21 -15.68 16.48 -21.66
C VAL A 21 -15.75 15.20 -22.49
N GLU A 22 -14.61 14.54 -22.69
CA GLU A 22 -14.51 13.24 -23.37
C GLU A 22 -13.98 12.20 -22.37
N LEU A 23 -14.63 11.03 -22.32
CA LEU A 23 -14.09 9.84 -21.67
C LEU A 23 -13.38 8.98 -22.71
N VAL A 24 -12.06 8.84 -22.60
CA VAL A 24 -11.24 8.02 -23.50
C VAL A 24 -10.96 6.66 -22.86
N ASP A 25 -11.43 5.56 -23.47
CA ASP A 25 -11.21 4.20 -22.96
C ASP A 25 -9.81 3.66 -23.32
N VAL A 26 -8.90 3.79 -22.36
CA VAL A 26 -7.52 3.33 -22.50
C VAL A 26 -7.33 1.82 -22.26
N ASN A 27 -8.38 1.07 -21.89
CA ASN A 27 -8.29 -0.39 -21.84
C ASN A 27 -8.34 -0.99 -23.25
N SER A 28 -9.06 -0.33 -24.16
CA SER A 28 -9.18 -0.73 -25.55
C SER A 28 -8.05 -0.16 -26.41
N ASN A 29 -7.53 1.03 -26.08
CA ASN A 29 -6.43 1.69 -26.77
C ASN A 29 -5.43 2.27 -25.76
N SER A 30 -4.36 1.55 -25.44
CA SER A 30 -3.43 1.94 -24.38
C SER A 30 -2.70 3.24 -24.71
N ILE A 31 -2.28 3.99 -23.67
CA ILE A 31 -1.35 5.10 -23.83
C ILE A 31 0.04 4.55 -24.14
N VAL A 32 0.68 5.00 -25.23
CA VAL A 32 2.01 4.53 -25.64
C VAL A 32 3.12 5.48 -25.23
N GLU A 33 2.90 6.79 -25.34
CA GLU A 33 3.89 7.79 -24.96
C GLU A 33 3.25 9.16 -24.70
N ILE A 34 3.99 9.99 -23.96
CA ILE A 34 3.75 11.43 -23.86
C ILE A 34 4.59 12.08 -24.97
N THR A 35 3.96 12.89 -25.81
CA THR A 35 4.59 13.64 -26.89
C THR A 35 4.82 15.10 -26.44
N PRO A 36 5.57 15.92 -27.20
CA PRO A 36 5.67 17.35 -26.92
C PRO A 36 4.33 18.10 -26.91
N ASN A 37 3.31 17.57 -27.60
CA ASN A 37 2.02 18.23 -27.77
C ASN A 37 0.89 17.58 -26.94
N GLY A 38 1.11 16.40 -26.34
CA GLY A 38 0.06 15.68 -25.60
C GLY A 38 0.35 14.20 -25.37
N ILE A 39 -0.65 13.34 -25.62
CA ILE A 39 -0.56 11.89 -25.41
C ILE A 39 -0.94 11.14 -26.68
N ARG A 40 -0.17 10.09 -27.00
CA ARG A 40 -0.48 9.17 -28.10
C ARG A 40 -1.05 7.86 -27.58
N THR A 41 -2.10 7.36 -28.23
CA THR A 41 -2.69 6.04 -28.01
C THR A 41 -2.26 5.03 -29.08
N GLU A 42 -2.44 3.73 -28.80
CA GLU A 42 -2.00 2.63 -29.70
C GLU A 42 -2.59 2.67 -31.12
N ASP A 43 -3.78 3.27 -31.29
CA ASP A 43 -4.41 3.50 -32.59
C ASP A 43 -3.75 4.63 -33.42
N GLY A 44 -2.73 5.28 -32.87
CA GLY A 44 -2.00 6.38 -33.49
C GLY A 44 -2.66 7.75 -33.29
N ARG A 45 -3.80 7.84 -32.60
CA ARG A 45 -4.43 9.12 -32.27
C ARG A 45 -3.56 9.88 -31.28
N GLU A 46 -3.38 11.17 -31.53
CA GLU A 46 -2.73 12.10 -30.61
C GLU A 46 -3.79 13.00 -29.98
N HIS A 47 -3.86 12.97 -28.65
CA HIS A 47 -4.69 13.85 -27.85
C HIS A 47 -3.83 15.04 -27.44
N GLU A 48 -3.97 16.17 -28.14
CA GLU A 48 -3.25 17.40 -27.82
C GLU A 48 -3.73 17.99 -26.49
N LEU A 49 -2.80 18.41 -25.63
CA LEU A 49 -3.06 18.86 -24.28
C LEU A 49 -2.13 20.02 -23.91
N ASP A 50 -2.70 21.09 -23.35
CA ASP A 50 -1.91 22.16 -22.72
C ASP A 50 -1.47 21.77 -21.29
N LEU A 51 -2.21 20.87 -20.63
CA LEU A 51 -1.99 20.43 -19.26
C LEU A 51 -2.29 18.95 -19.10
N LEU A 52 -1.38 18.23 -18.42
CA LEU A 52 -1.52 16.82 -18.10
C LEU A 52 -1.50 16.59 -16.57
N VAL A 53 -2.56 15.97 -16.05
CA VAL A 53 -2.64 15.55 -14.63
C VAL A 53 -2.38 14.05 -14.52
N LEU A 54 -1.32 13.67 -13.82
CA LEU A 54 -0.99 12.26 -13.55
C LEU A 54 -1.70 11.78 -12.28
N ALA A 55 -2.89 11.22 -12.43
CA ALA A 55 -3.67 10.60 -11.36
C ALA A 55 -3.51 9.06 -11.32
N THR A 56 -2.30 8.55 -11.58
CA THR A 56 -2.00 7.11 -11.76
C THR A 56 -1.76 6.34 -10.44
N GLY A 57 -1.84 7.02 -9.30
CA GLY A 57 -1.70 6.43 -7.96
C GLY A 57 -0.26 6.40 -7.44
N PHE A 58 0.01 5.52 -6.49
CA PHE A 58 1.28 5.44 -5.75
C PHE A 58 1.73 4.00 -5.54
N ASP A 59 3.03 3.75 -5.40
CA ASP A 59 3.54 2.54 -4.75
C ASP A 59 3.14 2.55 -3.26
N SER A 60 1.94 2.05 -3.03
CA SER A 60 1.20 2.24 -1.78
C SER A 60 1.67 1.23 -0.74
N VAL A 61 1.65 1.64 0.53
CA VAL A 61 2.03 0.84 1.71
C VAL A 61 3.54 0.55 1.81
N THR A 62 4.19 0.09 0.75
CA THR A 62 5.62 -0.29 0.76
C THR A 62 6.55 0.82 0.28
N GLY A 63 6.17 1.57 -0.76
CA GLY A 63 7.08 2.50 -1.45
C GLY A 63 7.73 3.54 -0.55
N GLY A 64 6.96 4.14 0.36
CA GLY A 64 7.49 5.11 1.32
C GLY A 64 8.56 4.54 2.26
N ILE A 65 8.42 3.28 2.67
CA ILE A 65 9.36 2.59 3.54
C ILE A 65 10.60 2.15 2.75
N THR A 66 10.40 1.52 1.59
CA THR A 66 11.49 0.96 0.77
C THR A 66 12.33 2.01 0.03
N ASN A 67 11.87 3.27 0.01
CA ASN A 67 12.65 4.40 -0.50
C ASN A 67 13.60 5.03 0.54
N ILE A 68 13.53 4.58 1.80
CA ILE A 68 14.46 4.95 2.86
C ILE A 68 15.52 3.85 2.98
N ASN A 69 16.78 4.21 3.19
CA ASN A 69 17.86 3.26 3.42
C ASN A 69 17.83 2.68 4.86
N ILE A 70 16.81 1.87 5.15
CA ILE A 70 16.64 1.18 6.43
C ILE A 70 17.39 -0.15 6.36
N VAL A 71 18.39 -0.33 7.23
CA VAL A 71 19.27 -1.51 7.26
C VAL A 71 19.12 -2.24 8.59
N GLY A 72 18.90 -3.55 8.52
CA GLY A 72 18.75 -4.43 9.67
C GLY A 72 20.09 -4.79 10.32
N THR A 73 20.04 -5.50 11.44
CA THR A 73 21.25 -5.88 12.20
C THR A 73 22.16 -6.86 11.47
N ASP A 74 21.67 -7.55 10.45
CA ASP A 74 22.42 -8.46 9.57
C ASP A 74 23.00 -7.76 8.33
N GLY A 75 22.84 -6.43 8.22
CA GLY A 75 23.30 -5.66 7.07
C GLY A 75 22.37 -5.73 5.86
N ILE A 76 21.23 -6.41 5.97
CA ILE A 76 20.24 -6.53 4.89
C ILE A 76 19.27 -5.34 4.98
N SER A 77 19.04 -4.66 3.86
CA SER A 77 18.06 -3.56 3.81
C SER A 77 16.63 -4.09 3.88
N ILE A 78 15.68 -3.29 4.38
CA ILE A 78 14.27 -3.68 4.40
C ILE A 78 13.72 -3.91 2.98
N LYS A 79 14.22 -3.12 2.02
CA LYS A 79 13.91 -3.28 0.60
C LYS A 79 14.35 -4.65 0.07
N GLU A 80 15.57 -5.08 0.41
CA GLU A 80 16.07 -6.41 0.04
C GLU A 80 15.29 -7.52 0.74
N LYS A 81 14.97 -7.36 2.04
CA LYS A 81 14.18 -8.33 2.79
C LYS A 81 12.79 -8.53 2.19
N TRP A 82 12.14 -7.46 1.70
CA TRP A 82 10.78 -7.52 1.19
C TRP A 82 10.65 -7.77 -0.32
N LYS A 83 11.76 -8.08 -1.02
CA LYS A 83 11.75 -8.29 -2.47
C LYS A 83 10.78 -9.40 -2.91
N ASP A 84 10.64 -10.45 -2.10
CA ASP A 84 9.78 -11.62 -2.36
C ASP A 84 8.43 -11.56 -1.62
N GLY A 85 8.12 -10.40 -1.02
CA GLY A 85 6.90 -10.14 -0.27
C GLY A 85 7.16 -9.48 1.09
N ILE A 86 6.13 -8.83 1.61
CA ILE A 86 6.20 -8.14 2.89
C ILE A 86 6.11 -9.11 4.07
N HIS A 87 6.83 -8.75 5.12
CA HIS A 87 6.89 -9.47 6.38
C HIS A 87 6.92 -8.47 7.52
N THR A 88 5.89 -8.49 8.36
CA THR A 88 5.78 -7.71 9.59
C THR A 88 5.19 -8.58 10.71
N TYR A 89 5.26 -8.08 11.94
CA TYR A 89 4.50 -8.60 13.06
C TYR A 89 3.50 -7.55 13.54
N LEU A 90 2.22 -7.93 13.61
CA LEU A 90 1.08 -7.05 13.94
C LEU A 90 0.93 -5.83 13.02
N GLY A 91 1.68 -5.77 11.90
CA GLY A 91 1.81 -4.56 11.10
C GLY A 91 2.68 -3.46 11.72
N LEU A 92 3.27 -3.70 12.89
CA LEU A 92 3.94 -2.70 13.72
C LEU A 92 5.47 -2.85 13.74
N GLY A 93 6.02 -4.02 13.47
CA GLY A 93 7.48 -4.25 13.50
C GLY A 93 7.94 -5.31 12.51
N CYS A 94 9.25 -5.51 12.39
CA CYS A 94 9.87 -6.42 11.43
C CYS A 94 11.07 -7.14 12.05
N ALA A 95 11.18 -8.45 11.88
CA ALA A 95 12.30 -9.22 12.44
C ALA A 95 13.60 -8.85 11.72
N GLY A 96 14.71 -8.69 12.43
CA GLY A 96 15.96 -8.13 11.93
C GLY A 96 16.08 -6.60 12.08
N PHE A 97 15.01 -5.91 12.51
CA PHE A 97 14.93 -4.46 12.66
C PHE A 97 14.48 -4.09 14.07
N PRO A 98 15.35 -4.21 15.09
CA PRO A 98 15.00 -3.93 16.47
C PRO A 98 14.64 -2.45 16.67
N ASN A 99 13.69 -2.19 17.56
CA ASN A 99 13.18 -0.85 17.90
C ASN A 99 12.64 -0.03 16.70
N LEU A 100 12.43 -0.66 15.54
CA LEU A 100 11.74 -0.06 14.39
C LEU A 100 10.24 -0.32 14.51
N PHE A 101 9.45 0.75 14.48
CA PHE A 101 8.00 0.65 14.43
C PHE A 101 7.44 1.27 13.16
N PHE A 102 6.38 0.66 12.62
CA PHE A 102 5.56 1.24 11.56
C PHE A 102 4.24 1.74 12.16
N VAL A 103 3.76 2.87 11.64
CA VAL A 103 2.41 3.38 11.88
C VAL A 103 1.73 3.47 10.53
N HIS A 104 0.49 3.02 10.46
CA HIS A 104 -0.28 2.91 9.22
C HIS A 104 0.47 2.09 8.15
N GLY A 105 1.07 0.98 8.61
CA GLY A 105 2.08 0.20 7.89
C GLY A 105 1.55 -1.03 7.16
N PRO A 106 2.46 -1.81 6.53
CA PRO A 106 2.13 -3.07 5.87
C PRO A 106 1.60 -4.12 6.85
N GLN A 107 0.54 -4.81 6.44
CA GLN A 107 -0.17 -5.85 7.22
C GLN A 107 -0.81 -5.36 8.51
N SER A 108 -1.00 -4.04 8.67
CA SER A 108 -1.99 -3.48 9.60
C SER A 108 -3.29 -3.15 8.83
N PRO A 109 -4.38 -2.72 9.51
CA PRO A 109 -5.64 -2.39 8.84
C PRO A 109 -5.49 -1.28 7.79
N THR A 110 -4.60 -0.31 8.01
CA THR A 110 -4.17 0.74 7.04
C THR A 110 -5.31 1.21 6.12
N ALA A 111 -5.38 0.67 4.91
CA ALA A 111 -6.26 1.19 3.88
C ALA A 111 -7.72 0.72 3.97
N VAL A 112 -8.00 -0.29 4.78
CA VAL A 112 -9.35 -0.80 5.06
C VAL A 112 -9.92 -0.27 6.37
N CYS A 113 -9.21 0.64 7.04
CA CYS A 113 -9.66 1.35 8.23
C CYS A 113 -9.76 2.87 7.96
N ILE A 114 -10.43 3.58 8.87
CA ILE A 114 -10.38 5.04 8.95
C ILE A 114 -8.99 5.42 9.46
N GLY A 115 -8.23 6.14 8.63
CA GLY A 115 -6.80 6.42 8.87
C GLY A 115 -6.48 6.94 10.27
N PRO A 116 -7.12 8.02 10.75
CA PRO A 116 -6.91 8.51 12.11
C PRO A 116 -7.18 7.44 13.19
N THR A 117 -8.26 6.67 13.06
CA THR A 117 -8.66 5.67 14.06
C THR A 117 -7.63 4.56 14.23
N CYS A 118 -7.15 3.96 13.14
CA CYS A 118 -6.11 2.94 13.25
C CYS A 118 -4.77 3.54 13.69
N SER A 119 -4.39 4.69 13.16
CA SER A 119 -3.12 5.33 13.54
C SER A 119 -3.06 5.73 15.01
N GLU A 120 -4.17 6.18 15.61
CA GLU A 120 -4.26 6.46 17.05
C GLU A 120 -4.09 5.17 17.87
N THR A 121 -4.78 4.10 17.48
CA THR A 121 -4.69 2.81 18.18
C THR A 121 -3.26 2.23 18.12
N GLU A 122 -2.65 2.25 16.93
CA GLU A 122 -1.28 1.80 16.71
C GLU A 122 -0.27 2.69 17.46
N GLY A 123 -0.49 4.01 17.44
CA GLY A 123 0.31 5.00 18.15
C GLY A 123 0.27 4.82 19.67
N ASP A 124 -0.91 4.60 20.26
CA ASP A 124 -1.09 4.33 21.67
C ASP A 124 -0.36 3.05 22.10
N TRP A 125 -0.47 2.00 21.29
CA TRP A 125 0.26 0.75 21.54
C TRP A 125 1.78 0.96 21.52
N ILE A 126 2.31 1.68 20.52
CA ILE A 126 3.75 1.95 20.39
C ILE A 126 4.22 2.82 21.56
N ALA A 127 3.47 3.86 21.94
CA ALA A 127 3.80 4.73 23.05
C ALA A 127 3.86 3.94 24.38
N GLU A 128 2.87 3.08 24.61
CA GLU A 128 2.83 2.21 25.79
C GLU A 128 3.98 1.19 25.78
N CYS A 129 4.30 0.59 24.63
CA CYS A 129 5.45 -0.30 24.48
C CYS A 129 6.76 0.40 24.86
N ILE A 130 6.99 1.61 24.33
CA ILE A 130 8.18 2.40 24.64
C ILE A 130 8.23 2.77 26.14
N ARG A 131 7.08 3.11 26.73
CA ARG A 131 6.97 3.40 28.17
C ARG A 131 7.34 2.18 29.01
N VAL A 132 6.86 0.99 28.66
CA VAL A 132 7.20 -0.27 29.34
C VAL A 132 8.69 -0.57 29.21
N MET A 133 9.27 -0.43 28.01
CA MET A 133 10.70 -0.62 27.81
C MET A 133 11.53 0.32 28.68
N THR A 134 11.16 1.60 28.71
CA THR A 134 11.86 2.63 29.50
C THR A 134 11.76 2.33 31.00
N THR A 135 10.56 2.00 31.48
CA THR A 135 10.31 1.70 32.91
C THR A 135 11.08 0.47 33.39
N ASN A 136 11.23 -0.53 32.52
CA ASN A 136 11.91 -1.79 32.84
C ASN A 136 13.39 -1.82 32.40
N ASN A 137 13.94 -0.68 31.95
CA ASN A 137 15.32 -0.56 31.47
C ASN A 137 15.67 -1.58 30.36
N LEU A 138 14.75 -1.80 29.42
CA LEU A 138 14.92 -2.67 28.26
C LEU A 138 15.42 -1.84 27.07
N ALA A 139 16.55 -2.24 26.49
CA ALA A 139 17.16 -1.50 25.37
C ALA A 139 16.73 -1.99 23.98
N ARG A 140 16.08 -3.16 23.89
CA ARG A 140 15.82 -3.84 22.63
C ARG A 140 14.47 -4.55 22.66
N ILE A 141 13.63 -4.27 21.68
CA ILE A 141 12.45 -5.06 21.32
C ILE A 141 12.49 -5.37 19.83
N GLU A 142 12.06 -6.58 19.48
CA GLU A 142 12.00 -7.04 18.11
C GLU A 142 11.06 -8.25 18.05
N PRO A 143 10.22 -8.38 17.01
CA PRO A 143 9.49 -9.62 16.80
C PRO A 143 10.43 -10.77 16.45
N THR A 144 10.10 -11.97 16.93
CA THR A 144 10.81 -13.17 16.46
C THR A 144 10.43 -13.46 15.00
N ARG A 145 11.26 -14.23 14.29
CA ARG A 145 10.96 -14.64 12.91
C ARG A 145 9.69 -15.50 12.85
N GLU A 146 9.48 -16.32 13.86
CA GLU A 146 8.29 -17.17 13.99
C GLU A 146 7.03 -16.33 14.15
N ALA A 147 7.09 -15.26 14.95
CA ALA A 147 5.96 -14.34 15.13
C ALA A 147 5.62 -13.60 13.84
N GLU A 148 6.62 -13.13 13.09
CA GLU A 148 6.47 -12.49 11.78
C GLU A 148 5.86 -13.46 10.74
N ILE A 149 6.33 -14.70 10.68
CA ILE A 149 5.78 -15.73 9.79
C ILE A 149 4.32 -16.03 10.16
N GLY A 150 4.03 -16.27 11.43
CA GLY A 150 2.69 -16.56 11.91
C GLY A 150 1.70 -15.42 11.63
N TRP A 151 2.12 -14.17 11.82
CA TRP A 151 1.29 -13.01 11.48
C TRP A 151 0.98 -12.94 9.99
N ARG A 152 1.99 -13.12 9.14
CA ARG A 152 1.78 -13.15 7.69
C ARG A 152 0.83 -14.25 7.27
N GLU A 153 0.94 -15.44 7.85
CA GLU A 153 0.03 -16.55 7.56
C GLU A 153 -1.42 -16.22 7.93
N GLU A 154 -1.64 -15.61 9.10
CA GLU A 154 -2.98 -15.23 9.52
C GLU A 154 -3.57 -14.15 8.59
N VAL A 155 -2.80 -13.11 8.25
CA VAL A 155 -3.21 -12.06 7.30
C VAL A 155 -3.59 -12.64 5.94
N MET A 156 -2.78 -13.57 5.42
CA MET A 156 -3.03 -14.20 4.11
C MET A 156 -4.25 -15.14 4.15
N LYS A 157 -4.39 -15.93 5.22
CA LYS A 157 -5.55 -16.78 5.45
C LYS A 157 -6.83 -15.95 5.53
N GLU A 158 -6.81 -14.85 6.25
CA GLU A 158 -7.95 -13.94 6.35
C GLU A 158 -8.33 -13.34 5.00
N ALA A 159 -7.32 -12.87 4.24
CA ALA A 159 -7.54 -12.30 2.92
C ALA A 159 -8.05 -13.33 1.91
N SER A 160 -7.66 -14.60 2.03
CA SER A 160 -8.07 -15.67 1.11
C SER A 160 -9.59 -15.88 1.04
N THR A 161 -10.30 -15.55 2.12
CA THR A 161 -11.76 -15.69 2.22
C THR A 161 -12.53 -14.45 1.74
N ARG A 162 -11.83 -13.38 1.30
CA ARG A 162 -12.43 -12.10 0.96
C ARG A 162 -12.27 -11.71 -0.50
N LEU A 163 -13.27 -10.98 -1.01
CA LEU A 163 -13.27 -10.43 -2.37
C LEU A 163 -12.11 -9.45 -2.64
N ILE A 164 -11.55 -8.82 -1.60
CA ILE A 164 -10.39 -7.93 -1.74
C ILE A 164 -9.19 -8.65 -2.39
N ASN A 165 -9.10 -9.97 -2.28
CA ASN A 165 -8.03 -10.78 -2.85
C ASN A 165 -8.27 -11.18 -4.33
N THR A 166 -9.43 -10.88 -4.91
CA THR A 166 -9.76 -11.30 -6.30
C THR A 166 -9.49 -10.22 -7.35
N ALA A 167 -9.29 -8.95 -6.95
CA ALA A 167 -9.07 -7.85 -7.88
C ALA A 167 -7.58 -7.51 -8.08
N LYS A 168 -7.24 -6.94 -9.24
CA LYS A 168 -5.99 -6.20 -9.45
C LYS A 168 -6.12 -4.81 -8.80
N SER A 169 -5.81 -4.75 -7.50
CA SER A 169 -5.92 -3.56 -6.66
C SER A 169 -4.56 -3.17 -6.07
N TRP A 170 -4.39 -1.89 -5.74
CA TRP A 170 -3.23 -1.41 -4.99
C TRP A 170 -3.16 -2.00 -3.57
N TYR A 171 -4.28 -2.48 -3.03
CA TYR A 171 -4.29 -3.31 -1.81
C TYR A 171 -3.42 -4.56 -1.91
N ARG A 172 -3.09 -4.98 -3.14
CA ARG A 172 -2.29 -6.17 -3.44
C ARG A 172 -1.01 -5.85 -4.22
N GLY A 173 -0.62 -4.58 -4.29
CA GLY A 173 0.55 -4.14 -5.08
C GLY A 173 0.37 -4.21 -6.60
N ALA A 174 -0.85 -4.43 -7.12
CA ALA A 174 -1.06 -4.66 -8.55
C ALA A 174 -0.83 -3.43 -9.46
N ASN A 175 -0.66 -2.26 -8.86
CA ASN A 175 -0.50 -0.98 -9.55
C ASN A 175 0.96 -0.61 -9.81
N VAL A 176 1.92 -1.42 -9.35
CA VAL A 176 3.35 -1.24 -9.59
C VAL A 176 3.86 -2.44 -10.40
N PRO A 177 4.38 -2.24 -11.62
CA PRO A 177 4.96 -3.33 -12.41
C PRO A 177 6.08 -4.06 -11.66
N GLY A 178 6.05 -5.39 -11.67
CA GLY A 178 7.06 -6.22 -11.00
C GLY A 178 6.76 -6.55 -9.53
N ASN A 179 5.78 -5.89 -8.89
CA ASN A 179 5.41 -6.22 -7.51
C ASN A 179 4.66 -7.57 -7.41
N HIS A 180 4.90 -8.27 -6.31
CA HIS A 180 4.18 -9.51 -5.99
C HIS A 180 2.71 -9.22 -5.62
N LEU A 181 1.78 -10.00 -6.20
CA LEU A 181 0.34 -9.86 -5.95
C LEU A 181 -0.10 -10.52 -4.63
N ILE A 182 0.29 -9.90 -3.52
CA ILE A 182 -0.02 -10.35 -2.16
C ILE A 182 -0.80 -9.29 -1.40
N THR A 183 -1.66 -9.68 -0.44
CA THR A 183 -2.39 -8.66 0.35
C THR A 183 -1.39 -7.82 1.17
N LEU A 184 -1.54 -6.50 1.11
CA LEU A 184 -0.68 -5.54 1.83
C LEU A 184 -1.30 -5.03 3.14
N ASN A 185 -2.57 -5.33 3.40
CA ASN A 185 -3.33 -4.85 4.55
C ASN A 185 -3.96 -6.05 5.28
N LEU A 186 -4.10 -5.95 6.60
CA LEU A 186 -4.96 -6.85 7.38
C LEU A 186 -6.43 -6.51 7.04
N PRO A 187 -7.23 -7.45 6.50
CA PRO A 187 -8.58 -7.10 6.07
C PRO A 187 -9.65 -7.05 7.19
N SER A 188 -9.35 -7.54 8.39
CA SER A 188 -10.21 -7.44 9.58
C SER A 188 -9.91 -6.18 10.38
N GLN A 189 -10.90 -5.79 11.19
CA GLN A 189 -10.78 -4.73 12.20
C GLN A 189 -11.13 -5.27 13.61
N ASN A 190 -11.14 -6.60 13.80
CA ASN A 190 -11.55 -7.25 15.04
C ASN A 190 -10.37 -7.50 15.97
#